data_AF-A0A2N9MDS4-F1
#
_entry.id   AF-A0A2N9MDS4-F1
#
_cell.length_a   1.000
_cell.length_b   1.000
_cell.length_c   1.000
_cell.angle_alpha   90.00
_cell.angle_beta   90.00
_cell.angle_gamma   90.00
#
_symmetry.space_group_name_H-M   'P 1'
#
loop_
_entity.id
_entity.type
_entity.pdbx_description
1 polymer ?
#
loop_
_entity_poly.entity_id
_entity_poly.type
_entity_poly.pdbx_seq_one_letter_code
_entity_poly.pdbx_strand_id
1 'polypeptide(L)'
;MSTHTEDTPHVGATTMTFMKVWFVLLALTGVEVLLAYEQVPTMIMLTVLVGLSIIKAALIIAYFMHLKFERLSLFLTLFPMLIFCIVLMLIFLGDAVRIPQMRFPL
;
A
#
# COMPACT_ATOMS: atom_id res chain seq x y z
N MET A 1 43.14 -30.57 -18.48
CA MET A 1 41.84 -30.18 -19.05
C MET A 1 41.19 -29.26 -18.04
N SER A 2 41.11 -27.97 -18.34
CA SER A 2 40.75 -26.88 -17.44
C SER A 2 39.31 -27.01 -16.91
N THR A 3 39.19 -26.79 -15.61
CA THR A 3 38.00 -26.47 -14.83
C THR A 3 37.00 -25.61 -15.60
N HIS A 4 35.85 -26.20 -15.96
CA HIS A 4 34.66 -25.45 -16.32
C HIS A 4 34.05 -24.88 -15.04
N THR A 5 34.43 -23.64 -14.72
CA THR A 5 33.63 -22.76 -13.87
C THR A 5 32.40 -22.40 -14.69
N GLU A 6 31.31 -23.15 -14.50
CA GLU A 6 30.01 -22.78 -15.04
C GLU A 6 29.49 -21.56 -14.27
N ASP A 7 29.71 -20.38 -14.85
CA ASP A 7 29.12 -19.11 -14.45
C ASP A 7 27.58 -19.20 -14.48
N THR A 8 26.98 -19.35 -13.30
CA THR A 8 25.56 -19.03 -13.04
C THR A 8 25.55 -18.12 -11.79
N PRO A 9 24.81 -16.98 -11.70
CA PRO A 9 23.54 -16.66 -12.38
C PRO A 9 23.29 -15.15 -12.71
N HIS A 10 22.97 -14.79 -13.97
CA HIS A 10 22.48 -13.43 -14.30
C HIS A 10 20.96 -13.20 -14.06
N VAL A 11 20.29 -14.12 -13.37
CA VAL A 11 18.83 -14.05 -13.06
C VAL A 11 18.55 -13.59 -11.62
N GLY A 12 19.58 -13.42 -10.77
CA GLY A 12 19.41 -13.14 -9.34
C GLY A 12 19.04 -11.69 -8.96
N ALA A 13 19.44 -10.69 -9.76
CA ALA A 13 19.31 -9.28 -9.38
C ALA A 13 17.85 -8.79 -9.29
N THR A 14 16.99 -9.26 -10.20
CA THR A 14 15.56 -8.95 -10.21
C THR A 14 14.83 -9.67 -9.08
N THR A 15 15.11 -10.96 -8.87
CA THR A 15 14.51 -11.76 -7.79
C THR A 15 14.82 -11.20 -6.40
N MET A 16 16.07 -10.75 -6.15
CA MET A 16 16.42 -10.08 -4.90
C MET A 16 15.64 -8.77 -4.69
N THR A 17 15.34 -8.04 -5.77
CA THR A 17 14.56 -6.79 -5.69
C THR A 17 13.10 -7.08 -5.35
N PHE A 18 12.48 -8.06 -6.00
CA PHE A 18 11.12 -8.51 -5.67
C PHE A 18 11.02 -9.00 -4.22
N MET A 19 12.01 -9.76 -3.76
CA MET A 19 12.05 -10.25 -2.38
C MET A 19 12.11 -9.10 -1.37
N LYS A 20 12.93 -8.07 -1.62
CA LYS A 20 13.01 -6.87 -0.78
C LYS A 20 11.66 -6.15 -0.69
N VAL A 21 11.00 -5.95 -1.82
CA VAL A 21 9.68 -5.27 -1.86
C VAL A 21 8.63 -6.10 -1.13
N TRP A 22 8.65 -7.42 -1.29
CA TRP A 22 7.77 -8.32 -0.56
C TRP A 22 7.92 -8.18 0.95
N PHE A 23 9.16 -8.16 1.47
CA PHE A 23 9.41 -7.92 2.89
C PHE A 23 8.95 -6.54 3.36
N VAL A 24 9.14 -5.51 2.54
CA VAL A 24 8.66 -4.14 2.84
C VAL A 24 7.13 -4.10 2.90
N LEU A 25 6.42 -4.74 1.96
CA LEU A 25 4.96 -4.83 1.95
C LEU A 25 4.44 -5.61 3.18
N LEU A 26 5.13 -6.69 3.55
CA LEU A 26 4.80 -7.46 4.74
C LEU A 26 4.99 -6.62 6.01
N ALA A 27 6.10 -5.89 6.14
CA ALA A 27 6.35 -4.99 7.26
C ALA A 27 5.29 -3.87 7.35
N LEU A 28 4.96 -3.23 6.21
CA LEU A 28 3.87 -2.25 6.12
C LEU A 28 2.53 -2.80 6.62
N THR A 29 2.23 -4.07 6.29
CA THR A 29 1.02 -4.76 6.78
C THR A 29 1.09 -5.06 8.27
N GLY A 30 2.26 -5.46 8.78
CA GLY A 30 2.46 -5.69 10.21
C GLY A 30 2.25 -4.41 11.02
N VAL A 31 2.78 -3.28 10.56
CA VAL A 31 2.57 -1.97 11.18
C VAL A 31 1.09 -1.59 11.20
N GLU A 32 0.40 -1.79 10.08
CA GLU A 32 -1.03 -1.52 9.95
C GLU A 32 -1.87 -2.31 10.98
N VAL A 33 -1.58 -3.61 11.12
CA VAL A 33 -2.25 -4.49 12.09
C VAL A 33 -1.93 -4.11 13.53
N LEU A 34 -0.67 -3.79 13.84
CA LEU A 34 -0.26 -3.33 15.17
C LEU A 34 -0.97 -2.02 15.55
N LEU A 35 -1.04 -1.06 14.62
CA LEU A 35 -1.72 0.21 14.84
C LEU A 35 -3.23 0.01 15.03
N ALA A 36 -3.84 -0.88 14.26
CA ALA A 36 -5.26 -1.22 14.43
C ALA A 36 -5.52 -1.93 15.78
N TYR A 37 -4.56 -2.70 16.28
CA TYR A 37 -4.68 -3.39 17.57
C TYR A 37 -4.60 -2.44 18.77
N GLU A 38 -3.80 -1.37 18.68
CA GLU A 38 -3.66 -0.34 19.72
C GLU A 38 -4.95 0.50 19.92
N GLN A 39 -6.01 0.28 19.12
CA GLN A 39 -7.29 0.99 19.19
C GLN A 39 -7.13 2.52 19.21
N VAL A 40 -6.27 3.04 18.33
CA VAL A 40 -6.14 4.48 18.11
C VAL A 40 -7.47 5.13 17.69
N PRO A 41 -7.68 6.43 17.98
CA PRO A 41 -8.89 7.14 17.59
C PRO A 41 -9.24 6.89 16.13
N THR A 42 -10.50 6.56 15.85
CA THR A 42 -11.00 6.12 14.53
C THR A 42 -10.51 6.99 13.37
N MET A 43 -10.43 8.30 13.60
CA MET A 43 -9.92 9.27 12.64
C MET A 43 -8.47 9.02 12.25
N ILE A 44 -7.58 8.88 13.25
CA ILE A 44 -6.15 8.65 13.04
C ILE A 44 -5.92 7.27 12.44
N MET A 45 -6.65 6.27 12.94
CA MET A 45 -6.61 4.90 12.43
C MET A 45 -6.91 4.85 10.93
N LEU A 46 -8.02 5.45 10.49
CA LEU A 46 -8.43 5.49 9.09
C LEU A 46 -7.43 6.24 8.20
N THR A 47 -6.93 7.40 8.66
CA THR A 47 -5.94 8.17 7.89
C THR A 47 -4.65 7.37 7.68
N VAL A 48 -4.17 6.66 8.71
CA VAL A 48 -2.94 5.87 8.61
C VAL A 48 -3.15 4.61 7.76
N LEU A 49 -4.25 3.87 7.96
CA LEU A 49 -4.62 2.70 7.14
C LEU A 49 -4.62 3.04 5.65
N VAL A 50 -5.28 4.14 5.28
CA VAL A 50 -5.35 4.62 3.90
C VAL A 50 -3.97 5.07 3.39
N GLY A 51 -3.23 5.85 4.18
CA GLY A 51 -1.88 6.29 3.80
C GLY A 51 -0.93 5.12 3.52
N LEU A 52 -0.92 4.11 4.40
CA LEU A 52 -0.11 2.90 4.21
C LEU A 52 -0.58 2.08 3.00
N SER A 53 -1.89 2.02 2.73
CA SER A 53 -2.45 1.36 1.54
C SER A 53 -2.00 2.03 0.23
N ILE A 54 -2.00 3.37 0.17
CA ILE A 54 -1.49 4.12 -0.99
C ILE A 54 0.00 3.84 -1.20
N ILE A 55 0.80 3.82 -0.13
CA ILE A 55 2.23 3.52 -0.21
C ILE A 55 2.46 2.09 -0.71
N LYS A 56 1.72 1.11 -0.19
CA LYS A 56 1.77 -0.28 -0.68
C LYS A 56 1.43 -0.36 -2.16
N ALA A 57 0.36 0.29 -2.60
CA ALA A 57 -0.06 0.29 -4.01
C ALA A 57 1.00 0.91 -4.92
N ALA A 58 1.58 2.05 -4.52
CA ALA A 58 2.67 2.70 -5.24
C ALA A 58 3.92 1.80 -5.32
N LEU A 59 4.27 1.10 -4.23
CA LEU A 59 5.38 0.14 -4.22
C LEU A 59 5.10 -1.07 -5.13
N ILE A 60 3.90 -1.64 -5.08
CA ILE A 60 3.54 -2.78 -5.92
C ILE A 60 3.64 -2.37 -7.40
N ILE A 61 3.07 -1.23 -7.79
CA ILE A 61 3.08 -0.81 -9.18
C ILE A 61 4.50 -0.44 -9.64
N ALA A 62 5.26 0.30 -8.84
CA ALA A 62 6.62 0.71 -9.18
C ALA A 62 7.58 -0.47 -9.37
N TYR A 63 7.39 -1.55 -8.61
CA TYR A 63 8.31 -2.69 -8.60
C TYR A 63 7.80 -3.92 -9.39
N PHE A 64 6.51 -4.25 -9.31
CA PHE A 64 5.93 -5.40 -10.02
C PHE A 64 5.48 -5.08 -11.45
N MET A 65 5.20 -3.82 -11.79
CA MET A 65 4.65 -3.45 -13.11
C MET A 65 5.69 -2.96 -14.15
N HIS A 66 6.96 -2.84 -13.76
CA HIS A 66 8.12 -2.69 -14.64
C HIS A 66 8.28 -1.35 -15.40
N LEU A 67 9.42 -0.71 -15.14
CA LEU A 67 10.03 0.49 -15.76
C LEU A 67 9.28 1.84 -15.76
N LYS A 68 9.83 2.74 -14.93
CA LYS A 68 10.16 4.19 -15.04
C LYS A 68 9.94 4.96 -16.38
N PHE A 69 9.61 4.33 -17.50
CA PHE A 69 9.41 4.94 -18.83
C PHE A 69 7.94 5.26 -19.18
N GLU A 70 6.96 4.70 -18.47
CA GLU A 70 5.53 4.93 -18.79
C GLU A 70 4.80 5.67 -17.66
N ARG A 71 5.43 6.71 -17.10
CA ARG A 71 4.95 7.46 -15.91
C ARG A 71 3.50 7.96 -16.03
N LEU A 72 2.99 8.06 -17.24
CA LEU A 72 1.63 8.47 -17.58
C LEU A 72 0.60 7.36 -17.27
N SER A 73 0.90 6.09 -17.57
CA SER A 73 0.03 4.95 -17.25
C SER A 73 -0.06 4.71 -15.73
N LEU A 74 1.07 4.91 -15.04
CA LEU A 74 1.15 4.87 -13.57
C LEU A 74 0.32 5.99 -12.93
N PHE A 75 0.41 7.22 -13.45
CA PHE A 75 -0.43 8.33 -12.98
C PHE A 75 -1.92 8.07 -13.28
N LEU A 76 -2.24 7.54 -14.47
CA LEU A 76 -3.62 7.25 -14.89
C LEU A 76 -4.31 6.16 -14.07
N THR A 77 -3.56 5.20 -13.48
CA THR A 77 -4.11 4.19 -12.56
C THR A 77 -4.06 4.63 -11.10
N LEU A 78 -3.04 5.39 -10.69
CA LEU A 78 -2.93 5.89 -9.32
C LEU A 78 -3.93 7.01 -9.01
N PHE A 79 -4.20 7.89 -9.97
CA PHE A 79 -5.14 9.00 -9.81
C PHE A 79 -6.58 8.54 -9.51
N PRO A 80 -7.20 7.59 -10.24
CA PRO A 80 -8.54 7.09 -9.92
C PRO A 80 -8.56 6.30 -8.61
N MET A 81 -7.51 5.54 -8.29
CA MET A 81 -7.41 4.85 -7.00
C MET A 81 -7.31 5.82 -5.82
N LEU A 82 -6.54 6.91 -5.98
CA LEU A 82 -6.40 7.95 -4.98
C LEU A 82 -7.70 8.72 -4.79
N ILE A 83 -8.39 9.06 -5.89
CA ILE A 83 -9.74 9.66 -5.86
C ILE A 83 -10.72 8.73 -5.14
N PHE A 84 -10.74 7.45 -5.49
CA PHE A 84 -11.61 6.46 -4.84
C PHE A 84 -11.34 6.37 -3.33
N CYS A 85 -10.07 6.41 -2.93
CA CYS A 85 -9.67 6.42 -1.51
C CYS A 85 -10.13 7.68 -0.78
N ILE A 86 -10.00 8.86 -1.41
CA ILE A 86 -10.50 10.13 -0.87
C ILE A 86 -12.03 10.10 -0.75
N VAL A 87 -12.74 9.59 -1.76
CA VAL A 87 -14.20 9.46 -1.73
C VAL A 87 -14.64 8.53 -0.59
N LEU A 88 -13.98 7.38 -0.43
CA LEU A 88 -14.20 6.49 0.71
C LEU A 88 -13.98 7.21 2.05
N MET A 89 -12.91 8.01 2.17
CA MET A 89 -12.66 8.80 3.38
C MET A 89 -13.82 9.77 3.66
N LEU A 90 -14.32 10.48 2.64
CA LEU A 90 -15.42 11.43 2.79
C LEU A 90 -16.74 10.73 3.18
N ILE A 91 -17.01 9.54 2.64
CA ILE A 91 -18.20 8.74 2.99
C ILE A 91 -18.09 8.23 4.42
N PHE A 92 -16.95 7.63 4.79
CA PHE A 92 -16.76 7.05 6.12
C PHE A 92 -16.71 8.14 7.21
N LEU A 93 -16.11 9.30 6.91
CA LEU A 93 -16.13 10.47 7.77
C LEU A 93 -17.55 11.06 7.90
N GLY A 94 -18.25 11.18 6.78
CA GLY A 94 -19.64 11.64 6.76
C GLY A 94 -20.55 10.73 7.59
N ASP A 95 -20.35 9.41 7.49
CA ASP A 95 -21.06 8.43 8.29
C ASP A 95 -20.66 8.52 9.77
N ALA A 96 -19.37 8.56 10.10
CA ALA A 96 -18.87 8.71 11.46
C ALA A 96 -19.41 9.95 12.19
N VAL A 97 -19.60 11.07 11.47
CA VAL A 97 -20.20 12.30 12.02
C VAL A 97 -21.72 12.19 12.19
N ARG A 98 -22.40 11.31 11.44
CA ARG A 98 -23.85 11.07 11.56
C ARG A 98 -24.21 10.15 12.73
N ILE A 99 -23.33 9.23 13.11
CA ILE A 99 -23.58 8.24 14.17
C ILE A 99 -23.96 8.89 15.54
N PRO A 100 -23.31 9.97 16.02
CA PRO A 100 -23.70 10.63 17.27
C PRO A 100 -25.09 11.28 17.23
N GLN A 101 -25.59 11.67 16.06
CA GLN A 101 -26.90 12.30 15.90
C GLN A 101 -28.06 11.29 15.89
N MET A 102 -27.78 9.99 15.75
CA MET A 102 -28.79 8.92 15.84
C MET A 102 -29.01 8.44 17.28
N ARG A 103 -28.30 8.99 18.27
CA ARG A 103 -28.64 8.77 19.68
C ARG A 103 -29.97 9.49 19.95
N PHE A 104 -31.05 8.72 19.90
CA PHE A 104 -32.40 9.17 20.27
C PHE A 104 -32.35 9.95 21.59
N PRO A 105 -32.97 11.14 21.66
CA PRO A 105 -33.22 11.78 22.94
C PRO A 105 -34.16 10.86 23.73
N LEU A 106 -33.65 10.30 24.83
CA LEU A 106 -34.49 9.90 25.95
C LEU A 106 -34.89 11.17 26.70
#